data_AF-A0A9D8L8W3-F1
#
_entry.id   AF-A0A9D8L8W3-F1
#
_cell.length_a   1.000
_cell.length_b   1.000
_cell.length_c   1.000
_cell.angle_alpha   90.00
_cell.angle_beta   90.00
_cell.angle_gamma   90.00
#
_symmetry.space_group_name_H-M   'P 1'
#
loop_
_entity.id
_entity.type
_entity.pdbx_description
1 polymer ?
#
loop_
_entity_poly.entity_id
_entity_poly.type
_entity_poly.pdbx_seq_one_letter_code
_entity_poly.pdbx_strand_id
1 'polypeptide(L)'
;MSLNRLVLRTAGVTALNNFGVGPFPTLAGPHIYDSKIEPVDSVDKDVAYPMCVIYTDYDRNAVAHRELTEPRSLTITFELLIGILSRDDQTPNYTLNMPVTDSELEASLDIFEFQIFEALRADNAAANVFRTICYGPKQITSRRGATTEGGTKIAARQVTYEADCLPEPSAPTVPSWMAPFLDQLEASDGFDGIGEQLQALYAGGAAVTEMDRIARTLGWSRDTYERLGYPPKPLVMLGTPVTWLNQHGQPL
;
A
#
# COMPACT_ATOMS: atom_id res chain seq x y z
N MET A 1 8.73 4.52 10.80
CA MET A 1 8.04 3.51 9.99
C MET A 1 6.81 3.08 10.75
N SER A 2 5.65 3.20 10.13
CA SER A 2 4.33 3.01 10.74
C SER A 2 3.64 1.78 10.15
N LEU A 3 3.01 0.94 10.98
CA LEU A 3 2.20 -0.18 10.49
C LEU A 3 0.90 0.32 9.85
N ASN A 4 0.36 1.42 10.37
CA ASN A 4 -0.82 2.08 9.81
C ASN A 4 -0.60 2.49 8.34
N ARG A 5 0.65 2.77 7.92
CA ARG A 5 0.99 3.05 6.51
C ARG A 5 0.74 1.85 5.57
N LEU A 6 1.04 0.63 6.03
CA LEU A 6 0.75 -0.58 5.25
C LEU A 6 -0.76 -0.76 5.15
N VAL A 7 -1.45 -0.74 6.29
CA VAL A 7 -2.92 -0.87 6.36
C VAL A 7 -3.61 0.19 5.50
N LEU A 8 -3.13 1.43 5.53
CA LEU A 8 -3.66 2.52 4.73
C LEU A 8 -3.61 2.23 3.23
N ARG A 9 -2.49 1.75 2.71
CA ARG A 9 -2.38 1.42 1.28
C ARG A 9 -3.23 0.21 0.92
N THR A 10 -3.22 -0.84 1.74
CA THR A 10 -4.06 -2.03 1.53
C THR A 10 -5.55 -1.67 1.54
N ALA A 11 -5.98 -0.83 2.49
CA ALA A 11 -7.33 -0.29 2.57
C ALA A 11 -7.67 0.58 1.36
N GLY A 12 -6.72 1.39 0.88
CA GLY A 12 -6.87 2.15 -0.36
C GLY A 12 -7.13 1.24 -1.55
N VAL A 13 -6.28 0.23 -1.77
CA VAL A 13 -6.42 -0.71 -2.90
C VAL A 13 -7.77 -1.43 -2.86
N THR A 14 -8.09 -2.02 -1.71
CA THR A 14 -9.32 -2.80 -1.52
C THR A 14 -10.59 -1.95 -1.58
N ALA A 15 -10.53 -0.68 -1.18
CA ALA A 15 -11.64 0.25 -1.37
C ALA A 15 -11.87 0.59 -2.85
N LEU A 16 -10.81 0.68 -3.66
CA LEU A 16 -10.89 1.06 -5.08
C LEU A 16 -11.19 -0.12 -6.03
N ASN A 17 -10.91 -1.35 -5.61
CA ASN A 17 -11.18 -2.57 -6.40
C ASN A 17 -12.22 -3.51 -5.76
N ASN A 18 -12.85 -3.09 -4.66
CA ASN A 18 -13.81 -3.91 -3.90
C ASN A 18 -13.27 -5.31 -3.57
N PHE A 19 -12.07 -5.36 -2.99
CA PHE A 19 -11.35 -6.61 -2.66
C PHE A 19 -11.16 -7.55 -3.85
N GLY A 20 -11.08 -7.00 -5.07
CA GLY A 20 -10.94 -7.77 -6.30
C GLY A 20 -12.26 -8.38 -6.82
N VAL A 21 -13.40 -8.08 -6.20
CA VAL A 21 -14.71 -8.66 -6.54
C VAL A 21 -15.62 -7.62 -7.18
N GLY A 22 -16.26 -7.96 -8.30
CA GLY A 22 -17.26 -7.10 -8.95
C GLY A 22 -18.57 -6.98 -8.15
N PRO A 23 -19.34 -5.88 -8.29
CA PRO A 23 -19.10 -4.73 -9.16
C PRO A 23 -17.98 -3.82 -8.65
N PHE A 24 -17.12 -3.37 -9.57
CA PHE A 24 -15.99 -2.52 -9.22
C PHE A 24 -16.43 -1.05 -9.06
N PRO A 25 -15.90 -0.33 -8.05
CA PRO A 25 -16.29 1.05 -7.79
C PRO A 25 -15.58 2.05 -8.71
N THR A 26 -14.52 1.60 -9.41
CA THR A 26 -13.77 2.43 -10.36
C THR A 26 -13.67 1.76 -11.73
N LEU A 27 -13.45 2.59 -12.75
CA LEU A 27 -13.23 2.18 -14.13
C LEU A 27 -11.94 1.36 -14.36
N ALA A 28 -11.03 1.32 -13.38
CA ALA A 28 -9.87 0.44 -13.42
C ALA A 28 -10.18 -1.02 -13.07
N GLY A 29 -11.37 -1.30 -12.54
CA GLY A 29 -11.74 -2.66 -12.18
C GLY A 29 -10.76 -3.28 -11.17
N PRO A 30 -10.17 -4.46 -11.47
CA PRO A 30 -9.18 -5.09 -10.59
C PRO A 30 -7.79 -4.43 -10.65
N HIS A 31 -7.52 -3.52 -11.60
CA HIS A 31 -6.18 -2.97 -11.88
C HIS A 31 -5.80 -1.82 -10.93
N ILE A 32 -5.92 -2.07 -9.64
CA ILE A 32 -5.44 -1.18 -8.57
C ILE A 32 -4.28 -1.87 -7.86
N TYR A 33 -3.13 -1.21 -7.79
CA TYR A 33 -1.91 -1.82 -7.32
C TYR A 33 -1.32 -1.07 -6.12
N ASP A 34 -0.70 -1.82 -5.21
CA ASP A 34 0.04 -1.26 -4.07
C ASP A 34 1.54 -1.12 -4.40
N SER A 35 2.03 0.09 -4.58
CA SER A 35 3.43 0.42 -4.91
C SER A 35 4.05 -0.42 -6.02
N LYS A 36 3.33 -0.63 -7.13
CA LYS A 36 3.87 -1.32 -8.32
C LYS A 36 5.05 -0.50 -8.89
N ILE A 37 6.22 -1.14 -8.99
CA ILE A 37 7.47 -0.53 -9.48
C ILE A 37 7.72 -0.81 -10.97
N GLU A 38 7.07 -1.84 -11.51
CA GLU A 38 7.26 -2.25 -12.90
C GLU A 38 6.88 -1.14 -13.89
N PRO A 39 7.72 -0.88 -14.92
CA PRO A 39 7.38 0.05 -15.98
C PRO A 39 6.06 -0.35 -16.62
N VAL A 40 5.18 0.61 -16.88
CA VAL A 40 3.88 0.40 -17.51
C VAL A 40 4.01 -0.32 -18.86
N ASP A 41 5.15 -0.17 -19.54
CA ASP A 41 5.53 -0.85 -20.79
C ASP A 41 5.65 -2.38 -20.68
N SER A 42 5.71 -2.92 -19.46
CA SER A 42 5.78 -4.35 -19.18
C SER A 42 4.43 -5.01 -18.88
N VAL A 43 3.34 -4.21 -18.80
CA VAL A 43 1.97 -4.73 -18.69
C VAL A 43 1.56 -5.30 -20.05
N ASP A 44 0.96 -6.49 -20.06
CA ASP A 44 0.64 -7.23 -21.29
C ASP A 44 -0.03 -6.34 -22.35
N LYS A 45 0.57 -6.33 -23.54
CA LYS A 45 0.35 -5.37 -24.63
C LYS A 45 -0.99 -5.51 -25.36
N ASP A 46 -1.94 -6.20 -24.75
CA ASP A 46 -3.18 -6.63 -25.42
C ASP A 46 -4.44 -6.09 -24.74
N VAL A 47 -4.33 -5.45 -23.58
CA VAL A 47 -5.50 -4.86 -22.95
C VAL A 47 -5.23 -3.52 -22.27
N ALA A 48 -5.71 -2.48 -22.95
CA ALA A 48 -5.81 -1.15 -22.39
C ALA A 48 -6.89 -1.09 -21.32
N TYR A 49 -6.50 -1.10 -20.05
CA TYR A 49 -7.40 -0.73 -18.97
C TYR A 49 -6.86 0.47 -18.22
N PRO A 50 -7.75 1.36 -17.75
CA PRO A 50 -7.39 2.28 -16.70
C PRO A 50 -6.75 1.52 -15.54
N MET A 51 -5.70 2.07 -14.96
CA MET A 51 -5.06 1.49 -13.78
C MET A 51 -4.69 2.57 -12.79
N CYS A 52 -4.64 2.21 -11.51
CA CYS A 52 -4.14 3.08 -10.46
C CYS A 52 -3.03 2.39 -9.67
N VAL A 53 -1.93 3.09 -9.45
CA VAL A 53 -0.92 2.70 -8.46
C VAL A 53 -1.06 3.60 -7.24
N ILE A 54 -1.23 3.00 -6.08
CA ILE A 54 -1.28 3.70 -4.79
C ILE A 54 0.03 3.47 -4.08
N TYR A 55 0.68 4.54 -3.65
CA TYR A 55 1.83 4.47 -2.78
C TYR A 55 1.86 5.66 -1.84
N THR A 56 2.82 5.67 -0.93
CA THR A 56 3.04 6.78 0.00
C THR A 56 4.45 7.30 -0.20
N ASP A 57 4.58 8.61 -0.37
CA ASP A 57 5.84 9.27 -0.71
C ASP A 57 6.54 9.76 0.57
N TYR A 58 6.06 10.87 1.14
CA TYR A 58 6.59 11.41 2.39
C TYR A 58 5.88 10.83 3.61
N ASP A 59 6.70 10.47 4.61
CA ASP A 59 6.27 10.15 5.97
C ASP A 59 7.04 11.03 6.95
N ARG A 60 6.43 12.15 7.35
CA ARG A 60 7.05 13.17 8.19
C ARG A 60 6.50 13.10 9.60
N ASN A 61 7.39 13.00 10.57
CA ASN A 61 7.07 13.30 11.96
C ASN A 61 7.56 14.72 12.26
N ALA A 62 6.72 15.59 12.83
CA ALA A 62 7.09 16.95 13.17
C ALA A 62 7.98 16.93 14.43
N VAL A 63 9.23 16.47 14.29
CA VAL A 63 10.15 16.35 15.42
C VAL A 63 10.81 17.71 15.67
N ALA A 64 10.08 18.58 16.37
CA ALA A 64 10.70 19.70 17.07
C ALA A 64 11.04 19.29 18.51
N HIS A 65 10.10 18.71 19.29
CA HIS A 65 10.32 18.37 20.71
C HIS A 65 9.39 17.28 21.32
N ARG A 66 8.85 16.30 20.57
CA ARG A 66 7.78 15.40 21.11
C ARG A 66 7.85 13.92 20.75
N GLU A 67 7.12 13.15 21.57
CA GLU A 67 6.99 11.70 21.68
C GLU A 67 6.62 11.00 20.36
N LEU A 68 6.97 9.70 20.24
CA LEU A 68 6.67 8.85 19.08
C LEU A 68 5.17 8.59 18.85
N THR A 69 4.32 9.09 19.75
CA THR A 69 2.87 8.93 19.79
C THR A 69 2.10 10.03 19.06
N GLU A 70 2.78 11.09 18.60
CA GLU A 70 2.14 12.19 17.87
C GLU A 70 1.77 11.76 16.43
N PRO A 71 0.70 12.34 15.86
CA PRO A 71 0.28 12.08 14.48
C PRO A 71 1.38 12.40 13.47
N ARG A 72 1.45 11.58 12.42
CA ARG A 72 2.46 11.71 11.36
C ARG A 72 1.81 12.36 10.15
N SER A 73 2.51 13.28 9.48
CA SER A 73 2.04 13.81 8.21
C SER A 73 2.46 12.85 7.09
N LEU A 74 1.49 12.26 6.41
CA LEU A 74 1.70 11.38 5.27
C LEU A 74 1.30 12.05 3.95
N THR A 75 2.02 11.71 2.90
CA THR A 75 1.65 11.98 1.53
C THR A 75 1.31 10.67 0.85
N ILE A 76 0.06 10.50 0.43
CA ILE A 76 -0.43 9.38 -0.37
C ILE A 76 -0.47 9.85 -1.81
N THR A 77 0.00 9.03 -2.73
CA THR A 77 -0.03 9.32 -4.15
C THR A 77 -0.80 8.24 -4.90
N PHE A 78 -1.70 8.70 -5.75
CA PHE A 78 -2.43 7.90 -6.72
C PHE A 78 -1.89 8.26 -8.11
N GLU A 79 -1.24 7.32 -8.77
CA GLU A 79 -0.88 7.43 -10.18
C GLU A 79 -1.96 6.77 -11.02
N LEU A 80 -2.74 7.58 -11.70
CA LEU A 80 -3.79 7.17 -12.62
C LEU A 80 -3.19 7.08 -14.00
N LEU A 81 -3.38 5.96 -14.68
CA LEU A 81 -2.97 5.78 -16.06
C LEU A 81 -4.14 5.29 -16.89
N ILE A 82 -4.30 5.88 -18.07
CA ILE A 82 -5.22 5.44 -19.12
C ILE A 82 -4.39 5.38 -20.40
N GLY A 83 -4.10 4.16 -20.87
CA GLY A 83 -3.25 3.95 -22.04
C GLY A 83 -3.51 2.62 -22.71
N ILE A 84 -3.20 2.56 -24.02
CA ILE A 84 -3.26 1.35 -24.85
C ILE A 84 -1.85 0.98 -25.27
N LEU A 85 -1.42 -0.24 -24.97
CA LEU A 85 -0.41 -0.90 -25.81
C LEU A 85 -1.21 -1.81 -26.76
N SER A 86 -0.92 -1.76 -28.05
CA SER A 86 -1.34 -2.79 -29.00
C SER A 86 -0.21 -3.01 -30.00
N ARG A 87 0.12 -4.26 -30.27
CA ARG A 87 0.81 -4.65 -31.49
C ARG A 87 0.05 -5.83 -32.08
N ASP A 88 -0.55 -5.63 -33.25
CA ASP A 88 -1.03 -6.76 -34.05
C ASP A 88 -0.07 -6.96 -35.23
N ASP A 89 0.50 -8.15 -35.33
CA ASP A 89 1.39 -8.56 -36.42
C ASP A 89 0.61 -9.27 -37.57
N GLN A 90 -0.73 -9.43 -37.52
CA GLN A 90 -1.50 -10.18 -38.54
C GLN A 90 -2.77 -9.54 -39.12
N THR A 91 -3.32 -8.45 -38.57
CA THR A 91 -4.51 -7.78 -39.14
C THR A 91 -4.37 -6.24 -39.21
N PRO A 92 -4.70 -5.57 -40.33
CA PRO A 92 -4.51 -4.12 -40.47
C PRO A 92 -5.60 -3.25 -39.82
N ASN A 93 -6.50 -3.82 -39.02
CA ASN A 93 -7.62 -3.09 -38.41
C ASN A 93 -7.55 -3.13 -36.89
N TYR A 94 -7.16 -1.99 -36.30
CA TYR A 94 -7.28 -1.70 -34.88
C TYR A 94 -8.76 -1.51 -34.52
N THR A 95 -9.29 -2.31 -33.58
CA THR A 95 -10.61 -1.99 -32.98
C THR A 95 -10.36 -1.30 -31.66
N LEU A 96 -10.34 0.02 -31.74
CA LEU A 96 -9.99 0.93 -30.66
C LEU A 96 -11.28 1.32 -29.92
N ASN A 97 -11.55 0.81 -28.71
CA ASN A 97 -12.53 1.42 -27.80
C ASN A 97 -11.85 2.47 -26.91
N MET A 98 -10.97 3.28 -27.51
CA MET A 98 -10.30 4.38 -26.83
C MET A 98 -11.17 5.63 -26.95
N PRO A 99 -11.04 6.55 -25.99
CA PRO A 99 -11.34 7.93 -26.25
C PRO A 99 -10.52 8.42 -27.47
N VAL A 100 -11.20 8.90 -28.51
CA VAL A 100 -10.64 9.21 -29.84
C VAL A 100 -9.82 10.51 -29.81
N THR A 101 -10.03 11.33 -28.79
CA THR A 101 -9.44 12.68 -28.69
C THR A 101 -8.76 12.91 -27.34
N ASP A 102 -7.80 13.83 -27.31
CA ASP A 102 -7.13 14.26 -26.07
C ASP A 102 -8.17 14.79 -25.05
N SER A 103 -9.27 15.40 -25.52
CA SER A 103 -10.38 15.85 -24.67
C SER A 103 -11.10 14.69 -23.98
N GLU A 104 -11.33 13.58 -24.67
CA GLU A 104 -11.98 12.42 -24.07
C GLU A 104 -11.03 11.64 -23.12
N LEU A 105 -9.72 11.66 -23.36
CA LEU A 105 -8.71 11.14 -22.44
C LEU A 105 -8.69 11.94 -21.12
N GLU A 106 -8.67 13.27 -21.20
CA GLU A 106 -8.76 14.11 -19.99
C GLU A 106 -10.08 13.93 -19.26
N ALA A 107 -11.21 13.85 -19.97
CA ALA A 107 -12.50 13.56 -19.36
C ALA A 107 -12.52 12.19 -18.65
N SER A 108 -11.87 11.19 -19.23
CA SER A 108 -11.75 9.86 -18.62
C SER A 108 -10.91 9.90 -17.34
N LEU A 109 -9.81 10.67 -17.32
CA LEU A 109 -9.01 10.89 -16.12
C LEU A 109 -9.80 11.65 -15.04
N ASP A 110 -10.59 12.65 -15.41
CA ASP A 110 -11.45 13.40 -14.48
C ASP A 110 -12.51 12.49 -13.83
N ILE A 111 -13.18 11.65 -14.64
CA ILE A 111 -14.15 10.67 -14.13
C ILE A 111 -13.45 9.65 -13.22
N PHE A 112 -12.26 9.19 -13.59
CA PHE A 112 -11.52 8.22 -12.79
C PHE A 112 -11.12 8.80 -11.44
N GLU A 113 -10.56 10.01 -11.43
CA GLU A 113 -10.23 10.75 -10.21
C GLU A 113 -11.45 10.94 -9.31
N PHE A 114 -12.60 11.30 -9.89
CA PHE A 114 -13.85 11.41 -9.16
C PHE A 114 -14.26 10.07 -8.51
N GLN A 115 -14.22 8.96 -9.26
CA GLN A 115 -14.55 7.63 -8.76
C GLN A 115 -13.62 7.17 -7.63
N ILE A 116 -12.32 7.51 -7.69
CA ILE A 116 -11.37 7.22 -6.61
C ILE A 116 -11.85 7.88 -5.31
N PHE A 117 -12.15 9.18 -5.35
CA PHE A 117 -12.58 9.88 -4.15
C PHE A 117 -13.99 9.51 -3.67
N GLU A 118 -14.89 9.09 -4.55
CA GLU A 118 -16.18 8.49 -4.14
C GLU A 118 -15.97 7.13 -3.47
N ALA A 119 -15.15 6.24 -4.04
CA ALA A 119 -14.83 4.94 -3.47
C ALA A 119 -14.16 5.06 -2.09
N LEU A 120 -13.25 6.03 -1.90
CA LEU A 120 -12.64 6.32 -0.61
C LEU A 120 -13.59 7.00 0.40
N ARG A 121 -14.76 7.51 -0.05
CA ARG A 121 -15.83 8.08 0.79
C ARG A 121 -16.97 7.11 1.06
N ALA A 122 -17.01 5.97 0.36
CA ALA A 122 -18.05 4.97 0.53
C ALA A 122 -18.12 4.42 1.97
N ASP A 123 -19.29 3.93 2.37
CA ASP A 123 -19.48 3.27 3.65
C ASP A 123 -19.23 1.76 3.52
N ASN A 124 -17.94 1.39 3.52
CA ASN A 124 -17.49 0.01 3.53
C ASN A 124 -16.26 -0.14 4.43
N ALA A 125 -15.90 -1.37 4.79
CA ALA A 125 -14.84 -1.63 5.77
C ALA A 125 -13.48 -1.03 5.36
N ALA A 126 -13.08 -1.20 4.10
CA ALA A 126 -11.82 -0.68 3.57
C ALA A 126 -11.78 0.86 3.57
N ALA A 127 -12.81 1.50 3.03
CA ALA A 127 -12.91 2.96 2.97
C ALA A 127 -13.02 3.58 4.37
N ASN A 128 -13.72 2.92 5.30
CA ASN A 128 -13.80 3.34 6.71
C ASN A 128 -12.43 3.27 7.39
N VAL A 129 -11.65 2.20 7.18
CA VAL A 129 -10.28 2.10 7.69
C VAL A 129 -9.37 3.17 7.07
N PHE A 130 -9.45 3.37 5.75
CA PHE A 130 -8.66 4.39 5.05
C PHE A 130 -8.88 5.78 5.67
N ARG A 131 -10.15 6.20 5.84
CA ARG A 131 -10.51 7.51 6.41
C ARG A 131 -10.22 7.63 7.91
N THR A 132 -10.22 6.51 8.63
CA THR A 132 -9.90 6.51 10.06
C THR A 132 -8.39 6.68 10.29
N ILE A 133 -7.57 5.98 9.49
CA ILE A 133 -6.12 6.10 9.57
C ILE A 133 -5.67 7.45 9.01
N CYS A 134 -6.17 7.82 7.84
CA CYS A 134 -5.79 9.05 7.15
C CYS A 134 -6.87 10.12 7.36
N TYR A 135 -6.60 11.05 8.27
CA TYR A 135 -7.54 12.09 8.68
C TYR A 135 -6.93 13.47 8.50
N GLY A 136 -7.78 14.50 8.52
CA GLY A 136 -7.32 15.90 8.38
C GLY A 136 -6.62 16.16 7.03
N PRO A 137 -7.33 16.07 5.90
CA PRO A 137 -6.78 16.46 4.60
C PRO A 137 -6.20 17.87 4.67
N LYS A 138 -4.90 18.00 4.39
CA LYS A 138 -4.19 19.28 4.35
C LYS A 138 -4.19 19.84 2.94
N GLN A 139 -3.91 18.97 1.96
CA GLN A 139 -3.80 19.36 0.57
C GLN A 139 -4.10 18.18 -0.35
N ILE A 140 -4.86 18.42 -1.41
CA ILE A 140 -5.02 17.49 -2.53
C ILE A 140 -4.52 18.21 -3.77
N THR A 141 -3.53 17.64 -4.45
CA THR A 141 -2.93 18.21 -5.66
C THR A 141 -3.07 17.20 -6.79
N SER A 142 -3.77 17.58 -7.86
CA SER A 142 -3.87 16.78 -9.07
C SER A 142 -2.95 17.38 -10.14
N ARG A 143 -2.02 16.57 -10.67
CA ARG A 143 -1.05 16.98 -11.69
C ARG A 143 -1.16 16.09 -12.91
N ARG A 144 -1.26 16.72 -14.07
CA ARG A 144 -1.19 16.02 -15.35
C ARG A 144 0.20 15.42 -15.55
N GLY A 145 0.24 14.12 -15.82
CA GLY A 145 1.40 13.44 -16.38
C GLY A 145 1.11 13.07 -17.83
N ALA A 146 1.99 13.43 -18.75
CA ALA A 146 1.84 12.97 -20.14
C ALA A 146 3.21 12.57 -20.64
N THR A 147 3.34 11.31 -21.07
CA THR A 147 4.54 10.83 -21.73
C THR A 147 4.15 10.26 -23.09
N THR A 148 4.84 10.72 -24.12
CA THR A 148 4.84 10.09 -25.44
C THR A 148 6.18 9.39 -25.58
N GLU A 149 6.20 8.11 -25.29
CA GLU A 149 7.38 7.26 -25.44
C GLU A 149 7.02 6.05 -26.29
N GLY A 150 7.87 5.70 -27.26
CA GLY A 150 7.66 4.52 -28.13
C GLY A 150 6.46 4.56 -29.11
N GLY A 151 5.79 5.70 -29.29
CA GLY A 151 4.63 5.82 -30.18
C GLY A 151 3.28 5.51 -29.53
N THR A 152 3.29 5.19 -28.23
CA THR A 152 2.08 4.98 -27.44
C THR A 152 1.69 6.28 -26.73
N LYS A 153 0.42 6.70 -26.88
CA LYS A 153 -0.14 7.80 -26.08
C LYS A 153 -0.61 7.25 -24.74
N ILE A 154 0.09 7.61 -23.66
CA ILE A 154 -0.33 7.34 -22.28
C ILE A 154 -0.83 8.65 -21.68
N ALA A 155 -2.09 8.68 -21.24
CA ALA A 155 -2.60 9.76 -20.42
C ALA A 155 -2.40 9.36 -18.96
N ALA A 156 -1.66 10.18 -18.20
CA ALA A 156 -1.39 9.92 -16.80
C ALA A 156 -1.82 11.11 -15.93
N ARG A 157 -2.11 10.82 -14.66
CA ARG A 157 -2.39 11.84 -13.67
C ARG A 157 -1.89 11.40 -12.33
N GLN A 158 -1.13 12.26 -11.69
CA GLN A 158 -0.65 12.04 -10.35
C GLN A 158 -1.50 12.88 -9.39
N VAL A 159 -2.25 12.22 -8.53
CA VAL A 159 -3.03 12.84 -7.47
C VAL A 159 -2.31 12.61 -6.15
N THR A 160 -1.90 13.70 -5.50
CA THR A 160 -1.18 13.69 -4.24
C THR A 160 -2.10 14.18 -3.13
N TYR A 161 -2.31 13.35 -2.11
CA TYR A 161 -3.15 13.58 -0.95
C TYR A 161 -2.27 13.69 0.30
N GLU A 162 -2.17 14.89 0.85
CA GLU A 162 -1.45 15.16 2.11
C GLU A 162 -2.43 15.21 3.28
N ALA A 163 -2.14 14.44 4.32
CA ALA A 163 -2.99 14.34 5.50
C ALA A 163 -2.21 13.87 6.73
N ASP A 164 -2.88 13.88 7.88
CA ASP A 164 -2.37 13.28 9.10
C ASP A 164 -2.74 11.81 9.18
N CYS A 165 -1.83 11.02 9.73
CA CYS A 165 -1.98 9.61 9.97
C CYS A 165 -2.11 9.37 11.47
N LEU A 166 -3.10 8.56 11.84
CA LEU A 166 -3.30 8.10 13.20
C LEU A 166 -2.02 7.43 13.71
N PRO A 167 -1.58 7.71 14.94
CA PRO A 167 -0.48 6.97 15.54
C PRO A 167 -0.87 5.51 15.77
N GLU A 168 0.12 4.63 15.89
CA GLU A 168 -0.11 3.27 16.33
C GLU A 168 -0.76 3.24 17.72
N PRO A 169 -1.61 2.22 18.01
CA PRO A 169 -2.07 1.97 19.36
C PRO A 169 -0.89 1.87 20.34
N SER A 170 -0.99 2.54 21.49
CA SER A 170 0.06 2.51 22.51
C SER A 170 0.18 1.16 23.22
N ALA A 171 -0.88 0.35 23.18
CA ALA A 171 -0.91 -1.02 23.67
C ALA A 171 -0.98 -2.01 22.50
N PRO A 172 -0.44 -3.23 22.65
CA PRO A 172 -0.49 -4.27 21.64
C PRO A 172 -1.92 -4.82 21.52
N THR A 173 -2.74 -4.13 20.73
CA THR A 173 -4.13 -4.47 20.49
C THR A 173 -4.53 -4.12 19.07
N VAL A 174 -5.39 -4.95 18.48
CA VAL A 174 -6.05 -4.62 17.21
C VAL A 174 -7.18 -3.63 17.51
N PRO A 175 -7.20 -2.45 16.88
CA PRO A 175 -8.31 -1.51 17.08
C PRO A 175 -9.63 -2.10 16.57
N SER A 176 -10.71 -1.92 17.34
CA SER A 176 -12.02 -2.48 17.00
C SER A 176 -12.58 -1.98 15.66
N TRP A 177 -12.27 -0.74 15.28
CA TRP A 177 -12.65 -0.16 13.98
C TRP A 177 -11.95 -0.82 12.79
N MET A 178 -10.84 -1.54 13.02
CA MET A 178 -10.08 -2.23 11.97
C MET A 178 -10.54 -3.68 11.79
N ALA A 179 -11.13 -4.31 12.81
CA ALA A 179 -11.49 -5.72 12.78
C ALA A 179 -12.36 -6.13 11.57
N PRO A 180 -13.44 -5.41 11.21
CA PRO A 180 -14.26 -5.78 10.05
C PRO A 180 -13.50 -5.79 8.74
N PHE A 181 -12.51 -4.88 8.59
CA PHE A 181 -11.65 -4.82 7.41
C PHE A 181 -10.70 -6.01 7.36
N LEU A 182 -10.08 -6.39 8.49
CA LEU A 182 -9.16 -7.53 8.54
C LEU A 182 -9.88 -8.85 8.28
N ASP A 183 -11.08 -9.03 8.82
CA ASP A 183 -11.89 -10.21 8.58
C ASP A 183 -12.29 -10.32 7.09
N GLN A 184 -12.69 -9.20 6.48
CA GLN A 184 -13.01 -9.15 5.06
C GLN A 184 -11.77 -9.37 4.17
N LEU A 185 -10.63 -8.83 4.57
CA LEU A 185 -9.36 -9.00 3.87
C LEU A 185 -8.94 -10.47 3.84
N GLU A 186 -9.01 -11.17 4.98
CA GLU A 186 -8.66 -12.59 5.09
C GLU A 186 -9.62 -13.50 4.30
N ALA A 187 -10.87 -13.08 4.13
CA ALA A 187 -11.85 -13.80 3.34
C ALA A 187 -11.74 -13.55 1.82
N SER A 188 -10.86 -12.64 1.37
CA SER A 188 -10.76 -12.20 -0.02
C SER A 188 -9.58 -12.86 -0.75
N ASP A 189 -9.85 -13.41 -1.93
CA ASP A 189 -8.82 -14.03 -2.77
C ASP A 189 -7.68 -13.06 -3.08
N GLY A 190 -6.44 -13.54 -2.94
CA GLY A 190 -5.23 -12.75 -3.21
C GLY A 190 -4.70 -11.95 -2.01
N PHE A 191 -5.37 -12.00 -0.86
CA PHE A 191 -4.90 -11.41 0.39
C PHE A 191 -4.65 -12.43 1.51
N ASP A 192 -4.54 -13.72 1.17
CA ASP A 192 -4.39 -14.84 2.10
C ASP A 192 -3.27 -14.59 3.13
N GLY A 193 -3.62 -14.68 4.43
CA GLY A 193 -2.70 -14.51 5.55
C GLY A 193 -2.26 -13.07 5.82
N ILE A 194 -2.64 -12.07 5.01
CA ILE A 194 -2.31 -10.66 5.29
C ILE A 194 -3.11 -10.15 6.49
N GLY A 195 -4.40 -10.51 6.58
CA GLY A 195 -5.25 -10.13 7.72
C GLY A 195 -4.70 -10.69 9.02
N GLU A 196 -4.40 -11.99 9.05
CA GLU A 196 -3.80 -12.67 10.20
C GLU A 196 -2.44 -12.04 10.59
N GLN A 197 -1.56 -11.77 9.63
CA GLN A 197 -0.26 -11.13 9.90
C GLN A 197 -0.41 -9.73 10.48
N LEU A 198 -1.32 -8.91 9.95
CA LEU A 198 -1.62 -7.59 10.50
C LEU A 198 -2.17 -7.70 11.92
N GLN A 199 -3.11 -8.60 12.17
CA GLN A 199 -3.65 -8.86 13.50
C GLN A 199 -2.53 -9.25 14.48
N ALA A 200 -1.64 -10.17 14.08
CA ALA A 200 -0.50 -10.58 14.89
C ALA A 200 0.41 -9.40 15.21
N LEU A 201 0.76 -8.57 14.22
CA LEU A 201 1.63 -7.40 14.40
C LEU A 201 1.02 -6.37 15.37
N TYR A 202 -0.28 -6.05 15.25
CA TYR A 202 -0.98 -5.15 16.18
C TYR A 202 -1.12 -5.74 17.58
N ALA A 203 -1.42 -7.04 17.70
CA ALA A 203 -1.47 -7.77 18.97
C ALA A 203 -0.08 -7.96 19.63
N GLY A 204 0.97 -7.34 19.06
CA GLY A 204 2.32 -7.38 19.60
C GLY A 204 3.09 -8.61 19.14
N GLY A 205 3.03 -8.96 17.86
CA GLY A 205 3.63 -10.14 17.21
C GLY A 205 5.15 -10.29 17.32
N ALA A 206 5.82 -9.37 18.00
CA ALA A 206 7.00 -9.71 18.80
C ALA A 206 6.56 -9.65 20.26
N ALA A 207 6.17 -10.78 20.85
CA ALA A 207 5.80 -10.84 22.26
C ALA A 207 7.01 -10.34 23.07
N VAL A 208 7.02 -9.04 23.39
CA VAL A 208 8.04 -8.42 24.22
C VAL A 208 7.82 -9.04 25.59
N THR A 209 8.71 -9.95 25.95
CA THR A 209 8.65 -10.60 27.27
C THR A 209 8.68 -9.50 28.34
N GLU A 210 8.18 -9.80 29.55
CA GLU A 210 8.27 -8.89 30.69
C GLU A 210 9.70 -8.32 30.84
N MET A 211 10.69 -9.17 30.58
CA MET A 211 12.11 -8.83 30.66
C MET A 211 12.58 -7.95 29.50
N ASP A 212 12.08 -8.14 28.28
CA ASP A 212 12.39 -7.24 27.17
C ASP A 212 11.78 -5.84 27.39
N ARG A 213 10.64 -5.76 28.11
CA ARG A 213 10.09 -4.47 28.57
C ARG A 213 11.00 -3.83 29.62
N ILE A 214 11.37 -4.57 30.67
CA ILE A 214 12.24 -4.08 31.75
C ILE A 214 13.62 -3.65 31.23
N ALA A 215 14.23 -4.44 30.35
CA ALA A 215 15.54 -4.13 29.77
C ALA A 215 15.52 -2.85 28.92
N ARG A 216 14.44 -2.61 28.17
CA ARG A 216 14.22 -1.36 27.42
C ARG A 216 13.99 -0.17 28.35
N THR A 217 13.23 -0.35 29.43
CA THR A 217 12.99 0.69 30.45
C THR A 217 14.27 1.08 31.21
N LEU A 218 15.16 0.11 31.45
CA LEU A 218 16.41 0.33 32.19
C LEU A 218 17.62 0.64 31.30
N GLY A 219 17.45 0.67 29.97
CA GLY A 219 18.51 0.98 29.00
C GLY A 219 19.63 -0.05 28.94
N TRP A 220 19.35 -1.32 29.27
CA TRP A 220 20.36 -2.37 29.31
C TRP A 220 20.79 -2.84 27.92
N SER A 221 22.09 -3.03 27.74
CA SER A 221 22.65 -3.59 26.52
C SER A 221 22.48 -5.10 26.47
N ARG A 222 22.58 -5.68 25.27
CA ARG A 222 22.49 -7.12 25.03
C ARG A 222 23.53 -7.93 25.83
N ASP A 223 24.74 -7.39 26.02
CA ASP A 223 25.82 -8.01 26.81
C ASP A 223 25.44 -8.12 28.31
N THR A 224 24.70 -7.14 28.85
CA THR A 224 24.19 -7.19 30.23
C THR A 224 23.16 -8.31 30.41
N TYR A 225 22.38 -8.60 29.36
CA TYR A 225 21.35 -9.65 29.35
C TYR A 225 21.97 -11.05 29.48
N GLU A 226 23.04 -11.32 28.73
CA GLU A 226 23.75 -12.60 28.73
C GLU A 226 24.44 -12.88 30.07
N ARG A 227 24.96 -11.85 30.73
CA ARG A 227 25.65 -11.97 32.03
C ARG A 227 24.71 -12.22 33.22
N LEU A 228 23.44 -11.82 33.11
CA LEU A 228 22.42 -12.06 34.14
C LEU A 228 21.80 -13.46 34.06
N GLY A 229 22.24 -14.31 33.12
CA GLY A 229 21.86 -15.72 33.06
C GLY A 229 20.47 -15.97 32.45
N TYR A 230 19.90 -15.00 31.75
CA TYR A 230 18.66 -15.17 30.98
C TYR A 230 19.01 -15.29 29.50
N PRO A 231 19.24 -16.50 28.95
CA PRO A 231 19.47 -16.63 27.52
C PRO A 231 18.20 -16.16 26.79
N PRO A 232 18.29 -15.26 25.80
CA PRO A 232 17.13 -14.90 25.00
C PRO A 232 16.56 -16.17 24.37
N LYS A 233 15.22 -16.33 24.39
CA LYS A 233 14.60 -17.33 23.51
C LYS A 233 15.06 -17.02 22.09
N PRO A 234 15.43 -18.03 21.28
CA PRO A 234 15.84 -17.78 19.92
C PRO A 234 14.69 -17.05 19.22
N LEU A 235 15.02 -15.94 18.55
CA LEU A 235 14.14 -15.40 17.52
C LEU A 235 13.85 -16.57 16.58
N VAL A 236 12.57 -16.93 16.41
CA VAL A 236 12.14 -17.78 15.30
C VAL A 236 12.25 -16.92 14.04
N MET A 237 13.49 -16.65 13.62
CA MET A 237 13.79 -16.34 12.23
C MET A 237 13.64 -17.65 11.45
N LEU A 238 13.00 -17.57 10.28
CA LEU A 238 12.80 -18.65 9.30
C LEU A 238 13.67 -19.88 9.55
N GLY A 239 13.02 -21.01 9.88
CA GLY A 239 13.66 -22.26 10.29
C GLY A 239 14.41 -22.99 9.19
N THR A 240 15.44 -22.39 8.61
CA THR A 240 16.48 -23.10 7.84
C THR A 240 17.81 -22.37 7.98
N PRO A 241 18.92 -23.05 8.33
CA PRO A 241 20.24 -22.41 8.34
C PRO A 241 20.61 -21.99 6.90
N VAL A 242 20.72 -20.68 6.68
CA VAL A 242 21.25 -20.14 5.41
C VAL A 242 22.72 -20.52 5.33
N THR A 243 23.07 -21.38 4.36
CA THR A 243 24.47 -21.70 4.04
C THR A 243 24.92 -20.72 2.97
N TRP A 244 25.85 -19.83 3.32
CA TRP A 244 26.43 -18.89 2.36
C TRP A 244 27.46 -19.63 1.52
N LEU A 245 27.32 -19.58 0.20
CA LEU A 245 28.27 -20.18 -0.73
C LEU A 245 29.13 -19.10 -1.36
N ASN A 246 30.43 -19.38 -1.57
CA ASN A 246 31.27 -18.54 -2.40
C ASN A 246 30.90 -18.70 -3.89
N GLN A 247 31.50 -17.88 -4.76
CA GLN A 247 31.26 -17.92 -6.21
C GLN A 247 31.60 -19.26 -6.91
N HIS A 248 32.21 -20.20 -6.18
CA HIS A 248 32.54 -21.56 -6.64
C HIS A 248 31.62 -22.64 -6.01
N GLY A 249 30.55 -22.24 -5.31
CA GLY A 249 29.55 -23.15 -4.75
C GLY A 249 30.00 -23.88 -3.47
N GLN A 250 31.08 -23.44 -2.82
CA GLN A 250 31.54 -24.01 -1.55
C GLN A 250 31.03 -23.17 -0.38
N PRO A 251 30.69 -23.79 0.77
CA PRO A 251 30.33 -23.04 1.97
C PRO A 251 31.43 -22.06 2.36
N LEU A 252 31.05 -20.83 2.66
CA LEU A 252 31.91 -19.86 3.36
C LEU A 252 32.16 -20.31 4.79
#